data_AF-A0AAD4WCQ6-F1
#
_entry.id   AF-A0AAD4WCQ6-F1
#
_cell.length_a   1.000
_cell.length_b   1.000
_cell.length_c   1.000
_cell.angle_alpha   90.00
_cell.angle_beta   90.00
_cell.angle_gamma   90.00
#
_symmetry.space_group_name_H-M   'P 1'
#
loop_
_entity.id
_entity.type
_entity.pdbx_description
1 polymer ?
#
loop_
_entity_poly.entity_id
_entity_poly.type
_entity_poly.pdbx_seq_one_letter_code
_entity_poly.pdbx_strand_id
1 'polypeptide(L)'
;MCSVAEELRSLGAQIAYNTPDPEHGVDCVKYIAHQHPYSNAAWNCYYKVITRLDDCFVNSAKRLFFNIARAYHLVGLVTLAAWHYDKVLAMHVKDYPIPKLPHEKPESVENRLPGYCDLRREAAFNLHLIYKKSGAVDLARQVLRDHCTF
;
A
#
# COMPACT_ATOMS: atom_id res chain seq x y z
N MET A 1 0.83 39.74 -6.36
CA MET A 1 0.47 38.96 -7.57
C MET A 1 1.44 37.81 -7.63
N CYS A 2 1.00 36.59 -7.29
CA CYS A 2 1.82 35.39 -7.46
C CYS A 2 2.01 35.15 -8.96
N SER A 3 3.22 34.74 -9.34
CA SER A 3 3.60 34.54 -10.73
C SER A 3 2.79 33.37 -11.31
N VAL A 4 2.37 33.48 -12.58
CA VAL A 4 1.74 32.37 -13.35
C VAL A 4 2.58 31.08 -13.26
N ALA A 5 3.90 31.20 -13.06
CA ALA A 5 4.80 30.07 -12.83
C ALA A 5 4.61 29.37 -11.48
N GLU A 6 4.20 30.07 -10.43
CA GLU A 6 3.87 29.48 -9.11
C GLU A 6 2.52 28.76 -9.16
N GLU A 7 1.53 29.32 -9.87
CA GLU A 7 0.23 28.68 -10.07
C GLU A 7 0.36 27.40 -10.90
N LEU A 8 1.15 27.42 -11.99
CA LEU A 8 1.44 26.24 -12.79
C LEU A 8 2.20 25.15 -12.00
N ARG A 9 3.09 25.54 -11.07
CA ARG A 9 3.77 24.58 -10.17
C ARG A 9 2.83 24.01 -9.12
N SER A 10 1.96 24.83 -8.53
CA SER A 10 0.94 24.38 -7.58
C SER A 10 -0.05 23.42 -8.26
N LEU A 11 -0.48 23.75 -9.48
CA LEU A 11 -1.35 22.90 -10.29
C LEU A 11 -0.64 21.60 -10.69
N GLY A 12 0.63 21.66 -11.10
CA GLY A 12 1.45 20.48 -11.38
C GLY A 12 1.62 19.56 -10.17
N ALA A 13 1.81 20.12 -8.97
CA ALA A 13 1.86 19.38 -7.72
C ALA A 13 0.50 18.75 -7.36
N GLN A 14 -0.61 19.45 -7.60
CA GLN A 14 -1.97 18.91 -7.41
C GLN A 14 -2.30 17.81 -8.42
N ILE A 15 -1.87 17.95 -9.68
CA ILE A 15 -2.06 16.93 -10.72
C ILE A 15 -1.25 15.68 -10.36
N ALA A 16 0.04 15.82 -10.02
CA ALA A 16 0.87 14.72 -9.54
C ALA A 16 0.30 14.04 -8.28
N TYR A 17 -0.37 14.80 -7.42
CA TYR A 17 -1.03 14.30 -6.21
C TYR A 17 -2.32 13.51 -6.50
N ASN A 18 -3.04 13.88 -7.57
CA ASN A 18 -4.32 13.29 -7.95
C ASN A 18 -4.18 12.23 -9.05
N THR A 19 -3.02 12.13 -9.71
CA THR A 19 -2.77 11.12 -10.73
C THR A 19 -2.68 9.72 -10.13
N PRO A 20 -3.33 8.71 -10.73
CA PRO A 20 -3.32 7.34 -10.24
C PRO A 20 -1.95 6.65 -10.35
N ASP A 21 -1.06 7.16 -11.20
CA ASP A 21 0.32 6.73 -11.29
C ASP A 21 1.25 7.76 -10.61
N PRO A 22 1.75 7.45 -9.41
CA PRO A 22 2.59 8.38 -8.67
C PRO A 22 4.05 8.40 -9.16
N GLU A 23 4.49 7.48 -10.05
CA GLU A 23 5.87 7.45 -10.57
C GLU A 23 6.21 8.76 -11.30
N HIS A 24 5.30 9.27 -12.11
CA HIS A 24 5.47 10.51 -12.86
C HIS A 24 5.49 11.78 -11.97
N GLY A 25 4.96 11.68 -10.74
CA GLY A 25 4.95 12.78 -9.78
C GLY A 25 6.28 12.99 -9.04
N VAL A 26 7.10 11.95 -8.93
CA VAL A 26 8.34 11.94 -8.11
C VAL A 26 9.36 12.93 -8.61
N ASP A 27 9.65 12.90 -9.90
CA ASP A 27 10.69 13.74 -10.49
C ASP A 27 10.33 15.22 -10.36
N CYS A 28 9.03 15.55 -10.48
CA CYS A 28 8.52 16.89 -10.25
C CYS A 28 8.69 17.34 -8.79
N VAL A 29 8.24 16.56 -7.80
CA VAL A 29 8.40 16.97 -6.39
C VAL A 29 9.85 16.98 -5.94
N LYS A 30 10.67 16.08 -6.48
CA LYS A 30 12.11 16.04 -6.24
C LYS A 30 12.77 17.30 -6.79
N TYR A 31 12.45 17.70 -8.02
CA TYR A 31 12.95 18.95 -8.60
C TYR A 31 12.55 20.17 -7.76
N ILE A 32 11.29 20.25 -7.31
CA ILE A 32 10.80 21.36 -6.48
C ILE A 32 11.54 21.42 -5.13
N ALA A 33 11.77 20.28 -4.46
CA ALA A 33 12.51 20.22 -3.21
C ALA A 33 13.97 20.69 -3.37
N HIS A 34 14.63 20.31 -4.49
CA HIS A 34 15.99 20.76 -4.78
C HIS A 34 16.07 22.27 -5.09
N GLN A 35 15.04 22.84 -5.74
CA GLN A 35 14.98 24.28 -6.02
C GLN A 35 14.68 25.12 -4.76
N HIS A 36 14.08 24.51 -3.72
CA HIS A 36 13.71 25.19 -2.48
C HIS A 36 14.20 24.43 -1.24
N PRO A 37 15.52 24.29 -1.03
CA PRO A 37 16.09 23.41 -0.01
C PRO A 37 15.75 23.81 1.43
N TYR A 38 15.42 25.09 1.67
CA TYR A 38 15.02 25.61 2.99
C TYR A 38 13.51 25.67 3.20
N SER A 39 12.71 25.20 2.23
CA SER A 39 11.24 25.19 2.34
C SER A 39 10.77 23.89 2.97
N ASN A 40 10.31 23.98 4.23
CA ASN A 40 9.68 22.84 4.91
C ASN A 40 8.45 22.32 4.16
N ALA A 41 7.73 23.20 3.44
CA ALA A 41 6.58 22.79 2.63
C ALA A 41 6.99 21.93 1.41
N ALA A 42 8.10 22.26 0.76
CA ALA A 42 8.60 21.50 -0.38
C ALA A 42 9.05 20.09 0.02
N TRP A 43 9.80 19.98 1.12
CA TRP A 43 10.22 18.69 1.67
C TRP A 43 9.04 17.87 2.20
N ASN A 44 8.05 18.49 2.84
CA ASN A 44 6.84 17.79 3.29
C ASN A 44 6.05 17.21 2.10
N CYS A 45 5.87 17.98 1.02
CA CYS A 45 5.28 17.47 -0.22
C CYS A 45 6.08 16.29 -0.81
N TYR A 46 7.42 16.38 -0.84
CA TYR A 46 8.27 15.30 -1.32
C TYR A 46 8.06 14.00 -0.52
N TYR A 47 8.16 14.07 0.81
CA TYR A 47 7.96 12.89 1.67
C TYR A 47 6.55 12.29 1.50
N LYS A 48 5.51 13.13 1.35
CA LYS A 48 4.13 12.66 1.13
C LYS A 48 4.00 11.81 -0.14
N VAL A 49 4.57 12.25 -1.26
CA VAL A 49 4.51 11.51 -2.53
C VAL A 49 5.30 10.21 -2.45
N ILE A 50 6.50 10.25 -1.85
CA ILE A 50 7.33 9.06 -1.64
C ILE A 50 6.59 8.02 -0.77
N THR A 51 5.94 8.43 0.31
CA THR A 51 5.16 7.50 1.16
C THR A 51 4.00 6.87 0.38
N ARG A 52 3.27 7.62 -0.46
CA ARG A 52 2.20 7.07 -1.29
C ARG A 52 2.71 6.06 -2.33
N LEU A 53 3.91 6.28 -2.87
CA LEU A 53 4.57 5.33 -3.76
C LEU A 53 4.96 4.04 -3.06
N ASP A 54 5.56 4.15 -1.88
CA ASP A 54 5.91 2.99 -1.08
C ASP A 54 4.65 2.15 -0.77
N ASP A 55 3.53 2.79 -0.42
CA ASP A 55 2.27 2.10 -0.19
C ASP A 55 1.70 1.45 -1.46
N CYS A 56 1.72 2.16 -2.61
CA CYS A 56 1.27 1.62 -3.89
C CYS A 56 2.11 0.41 -4.33
N PHE A 57 3.43 0.51 -4.17
CA PHE A 57 4.38 -0.56 -4.48
C PHE A 57 4.15 -1.78 -3.57
N VAL A 58 4.05 -1.57 -2.26
CA VAL A 58 3.78 -2.64 -1.29
C VAL A 58 2.45 -3.33 -1.61
N ASN A 59 1.39 -2.57 -1.92
CA ASN A 59 0.09 -3.14 -2.29
C ASN A 59 0.15 -3.94 -3.59
N SER A 60 0.85 -3.44 -4.60
CA SER A 60 1.03 -4.13 -5.87
C SER A 60 1.83 -5.42 -5.71
N ALA A 61 2.93 -5.38 -4.93
CA ALA A 61 3.73 -6.55 -4.60
C ALA A 61 2.91 -7.59 -3.81
N LYS A 62 2.16 -7.16 -2.79
CA LYS A 62 1.28 -8.03 -1.98
C LYS A 62 0.27 -8.79 -2.86
N ARG A 63 -0.36 -8.10 -3.82
CA ARG A 63 -1.27 -8.72 -4.81
C ARG A 63 -0.56 -9.74 -5.69
N LEU A 64 0.63 -9.42 -6.18
CA LEU A 64 1.42 -10.33 -7.01
C LEU A 64 1.76 -11.61 -6.24
N PHE A 65 2.30 -11.49 -5.03
CA PHE A 65 2.64 -12.65 -4.19
C PHE A 65 1.42 -13.52 -3.89
N PHE A 66 0.26 -12.90 -3.63
CA PHE A 66 -0.98 -13.61 -3.41
C PHE A 66 -1.43 -14.43 -4.63
N ASN A 67 -1.39 -13.84 -5.83
CA ASN A 67 -1.75 -14.52 -7.07
C ASN A 67 -0.79 -15.67 -7.40
N ILE A 68 0.50 -15.49 -7.19
CA ILE A 68 1.52 -16.54 -7.34
C ILE A 68 1.26 -17.68 -6.35
N ALA A 69 0.96 -17.36 -5.09
CA ALA A 69 0.62 -18.36 -4.08
C ALA A 69 -0.60 -19.18 -4.49
N ARG A 70 -1.65 -18.53 -5.02
CA ARG A 70 -2.85 -19.20 -5.53
C ARG A 70 -2.53 -20.13 -6.70
N ALA A 71 -1.68 -19.71 -7.64
CA ALA A 71 -1.26 -20.54 -8.76
C ALA A 71 -0.53 -21.81 -8.27
N TYR A 72 0.44 -21.66 -7.36
CA TYR A 72 1.13 -22.82 -6.79
C TYR A 72 0.22 -23.72 -5.98
N HIS A 73 -0.72 -23.16 -5.21
CA HIS A 73 -1.71 -23.93 -4.46
C HIS A 73 -2.58 -24.76 -5.42
N LEU A 74 -3.06 -24.18 -6.53
CA LEU A 74 -3.88 -24.88 -7.52
C LEU A 74 -3.14 -26.04 -8.17
N VAL A 75 -1.86 -25.87 -8.50
CA VAL A 75 -1.02 -26.92 -9.11
C VAL A 75 -0.54 -27.95 -8.08
N GLY A 76 -0.77 -27.72 -6.78
CA GLY A 76 -0.42 -28.65 -5.70
C GLY A 76 1.00 -28.47 -5.15
N LEU A 77 1.72 -27.42 -5.56
CA LEU A 77 3.04 -27.06 -5.01
C LEU A 77 2.88 -26.34 -3.66
N VAL A 78 2.31 -27.05 -2.68
CA VAL A 78 1.82 -26.47 -1.41
C VAL A 78 2.91 -25.85 -0.55
N THR A 79 4.15 -26.35 -0.59
CA THR A 79 5.28 -25.77 0.15
C THR A 79 5.65 -24.38 -0.39
N LEU A 80 5.67 -24.22 -1.72
CA LEU A 80 5.91 -22.93 -2.36
C LEU A 80 4.74 -21.99 -2.13
N ALA A 81 3.51 -22.49 -2.22
CA ALA A 81 2.32 -21.71 -1.91
C ALA A 81 2.35 -21.14 -0.48
N ALA A 82 2.68 -21.97 0.51
CA ALA A 82 2.80 -21.55 1.91
C ALA A 82 3.85 -20.42 2.07
N TRP A 83 5.03 -20.59 1.45
CA TRP A 83 6.08 -19.57 1.48
C TRP A 83 5.62 -18.23 0.93
N HIS A 84 4.89 -18.23 -0.19
CA HIS A 84 4.37 -16.99 -0.77
C HIS A 84 3.23 -16.38 0.05
N TYR A 85 2.36 -17.18 0.66
CA TYR A 85 1.34 -16.68 1.59
C TYR A 85 1.97 -16.02 2.83
N ASP A 86 3.03 -16.59 3.40
CA ASP A 86 3.77 -15.96 4.50
C ASP A 86 4.34 -14.59 4.11
N LYS A 87 4.81 -14.43 2.86
CA LYS A 87 5.23 -13.11 2.34
C LYS A 87 4.07 -12.12 2.31
N VAL A 88 2.88 -12.54 1.89
CA VAL A 88 1.68 -11.68 1.89
C VAL A 88 1.32 -11.24 3.31
N LEU A 89 1.47 -12.13 4.30
CA LEU A 89 1.18 -11.85 5.72
C LEU A 89 2.23 -10.93 6.36
N ALA A 90 3.52 -11.11 6.01
CA ALA A 90 4.62 -10.29 6.50
C ALA A 90 4.64 -8.87 5.88
N MET A 91 4.04 -8.68 4.71
CA MET A 91 3.86 -7.36 4.09
C MET A 91 2.84 -6.53 4.87
N HIS A 92 3.35 -5.72 5.78
CA HIS A 92 2.61 -4.71 6.52
C HIS A 92 2.53 -3.42 5.70
N VAL A 93 1.32 -3.02 5.29
CA VAL A 93 1.07 -1.64 4.88
C VAL A 93 1.11 -0.83 6.16
N LYS A 94 2.14 0.00 6.36
CA LYS A 94 2.11 0.92 7.50
C LYS A 94 1.00 1.93 7.20
N ASP A 95 -0.08 1.87 7.96
CA ASP A 95 -1.07 2.94 8.01
C ASP A 95 -0.42 4.17 8.65
N TYR A 96 0.50 4.83 7.94
CA TYR A 96 0.82 6.20 8.27
C TYR A 96 -0.39 7.01 7.84
N PRO A 97 -1.16 7.59 8.77
CA PRO A 97 -2.16 8.55 8.37
C PRO A 97 -1.42 9.65 7.63
N ILE A 98 -1.72 9.78 6.34
CA ILE A 98 -1.19 10.83 5.50
C ILE A 98 -1.33 12.15 6.29
N PRO A 99 -0.23 12.88 6.57
CA PRO A 99 -0.31 14.14 7.28
C PRO A 99 -1.25 15.07 6.52
N LYS A 100 -2.37 15.43 7.15
CA LYS A 100 -3.41 16.28 6.56
C LYS A 100 -2.83 17.67 6.32
N LEU A 101 -3.03 18.24 5.13
CA LEU A 101 -2.65 19.63 4.88
C LEU A 101 -3.56 20.58 5.67
N PRO A 102 -3.09 21.79 6.04
CA PRO A 102 -3.90 22.81 6.73
C PRO A 102 -5.17 23.26 5.96
N HIS A 103 -5.31 22.89 4.67
CA HIS A 103 -6.41 23.29 3.80
C HIS A 103 -7.17 22.12 3.14
N GLU A 104 -6.88 20.87 3.51
CA GLU A 104 -7.69 19.73 3.05
C GLU A 104 -9.02 19.76 3.82
N LYS A 105 -10.14 19.98 3.11
CA LYS A 105 -11.47 19.75 3.66
C LYS A 105 -11.51 18.33 4.23
N PRO A 106 -12.12 18.10 5.40
CA PRO A 106 -12.19 16.77 5.98
C PRO A 106 -12.81 15.85 4.93
N GLU A 107 -12.01 14.91 4.43
CA GLU A 107 -12.52 13.85 3.57
C GLU A 107 -13.69 13.22 4.32
N SER A 108 -14.85 13.18 3.66
CA SER A 108 -16.00 12.48 4.19
C SER A 108 -15.54 11.05 4.50
N VAL A 109 -15.96 10.58 5.67
CA VAL A 109 -15.67 9.25 6.22
C VAL A 109 -16.13 8.11 5.28
N GLU A 110 -16.81 8.45 4.18
CA GLU A 110 -17.37 7.57 3.15
C GLU A 110 -16.36 7.03 2.12
N ASN A 111 -15.15 7.61 1.98
CA ASN A 111 -14.13 7.05 1.07
C ASN A 111 -13.33 5.88 1.66
N ARG A 112 -13.62 5.47 2.90
CA ARG A 112 -13.31 4.11 3.36
C ARG A 112 -14.27 3.15 2.67
N LEU A 113 -14.09 2.93 1.37
CA LEU A 113 -14.80 1.94 0.58
C LEU A 113 -14.78 0.60 1.35
N PRO A 114 -15.93 0.12 1.89
CA PRO A 114 -15.99 -1.07 2.75
C PRO A 114 -15.86 -2.40 1.98
N GLY A 115 -15.05 -2.45 0.92
CA GLY A 115 -15.05 -3.55 -0.04
C GLY A 115 -13.68 -3.98 -0.55
N TYR A 116 -12.56 -3.40 -0.08
CA TYR A 116 -11.24 -3.92 -0.44
C TYR A 116 -11.00 -5.21 0.34
N CYS A 117 -11.14 -6.37 -0.31
CA CYS A 117 -10.87 -7.67 0.29
C CYS A 117 -9.48 -7.65 0.95
N ASP A 118 -9.45 -7.87 2.27
CA ASP A 118 -8.18 -8.00 3.00
C ASP A 118 -7.45 -9.23 2.48
N LEU A 119 -6.56 -9.05 1.50
CA LEU A 119 -5.69 -10.11 0.96
C LEU A 119 -4.92 -10.82 2.08
N ARG A 120 -4.70 -10.13 3.21
CA ARG A 120 -4.16 -10.70 4.43
C ARG A 120 -5.04 -11.80 5.01
N ARG A 121 -6.35 -11.56 5.17
CA ARG A 121 -7.32 -12.54 5.70
C ARG A 121 -7.50 -13.70 4.73
N GLU A 122 -7.57 -13.41 3.43
CA GLU A 122 -7.69 -14.45 2.40
C GLU A 122 -6.43 -15.33 2.31
N ALA A 123 -5.24 -14.73 2.40
CA ALA A 123 -3.97 -15.46 2.48
C ALA A 123 -3.89 -16.33 3.75
N ALA A 124 -4.27 -15.80 4.90
CA ALA A 124 -4.29 -16.54 6.16
C ALA A 124 -5.25 -17.73 6.09
N PHE A 125 -6.43 -17.56 5.49
CA PHE A 125 -7.39 -18.64 5.30
C PHE A 125 -6.85 -19.72 4.36
N ASN A 126 -6.24 -19.33 3.23
CA ASN A 126 -5.65 -20.28 2.29
C ASN A 126 -4.48 -21.05 2.92
N LEU A 127 -3.65 -20.37 3.73
CA LEU A 127 -2.56 -20.99 4.48
C LEU A 127 -3.09 -21.97 5.55
N HIS A 128 -4.17 -21.62 6.24
CA HIS A 128 -4.88 -22.52 7.15
C HIS A 128 -5.30 -23.83 6.46
N LEU A 129 -5.83 -23.75 5.23
CA LEU A 129 -6.24 -24.95 4.48
C LEU A 129 -5.05 -25.87 4.18
N ILE A 130 -3.89 -25.29 3.84
CA ILE A 130 -2.66 -26.05 3.61
C ILE A 130 -2.25 -26.77 4.89
N TYR A 131 -2.10 -26.06 6.01
CA TYR A 131 -1.70 -26.67 7.28
C TYR A 131 -2.69 -27.72 7.79
N LYS A 132 -3.99 -27.48 7.62
CA LYS A 132 -5.04 -28.46 7.97
C LYS A 132 -4.89 -29.74 7.14
N LYS A 133 -4.66 -29.63 5.82
CA LYS A 133 -4.44 -30.80 4.95
C LYS A 133 -3.15 -31.54 5.28
N SER A 134 -2.11 -30.82 5.71
CA SER A 134 -0.83 -31.40 6.15
C SER A 134 -0.87 -32.03 7.55
N GLY A 135 -1.99 -31.94 8.28
CA GLY A 135 -2.13 -32.46 9.64
C GLY A 135 -1.58 -31.54 10.74
N ALA A 136 -1.04 -30.37 10.39
CA ALA A 136 -0.55 -29.36 11.32
C ALA A 136 -1.71 -28.49 11.86
N VAL A 137 -2.65 -29.12 12.57
CA VAL A 137 -3.91 -28.49 13.00
C VAL A 137 -3.70 -27.31 13.94
N ASP A 138 -2.69 -27.37 14.80
CA ASP A 138 -2.42 -26.29 15.77
C ASP A 138 -1.91 -25.03 15.09
N LEU A 139 -0.99 -25.17 14.12
CA LEU A 139 -0.54 -24.07 13.26
C LEU A 139 -1.70 -23.50 12.45
N ALA A 140 -2.55 -24.37 11.89
CA ALA A 140 -3.73 -23.95 11.14
C ALA A 140 -4.68 -23.09 12.01
N ARG A 141 -4.83 -23.43 13.30
CA ARG A 141 -5.65 -22.66 14.25
C ARG A 141 -4.98 -21.34 14.63
N GLN A 142 -3.66 -21.36 14.83
CA GLN A 142 -2.88 -20.17 15.17
C GLN A 142 -2.96 -19.10 14.07
N VAL A 143 -2.76 -19.47 12.80
CA VAL A 143 -2.82 -18.53 11.66
C VAL A 143 -4.15 -17.78 11.61
N LEU A 144 -5.27 -18.46 11.84
CA LEU A 144 -6.58 -17.81 11.87
C LEU A 144 -6.75 -16.87 13.07
N ARG A 145 -6.21 -17.24 14.23
CA ARG A 145 -6.23 -16.38 15.43
C ARG A 145 -5.40 -15.11 15.22
N ASP A 146 -4.27 -15.22 14.55
CA ASP A 146 -3.33 -14.11 14.41
C ASP A 146 -3.74 -13.12 13.30
N HIS A 147 -4.55 -13.55 12.33
CA HIS A 147 -4.81 -12.77 11.11
C HIS A 147 -6.28 -12.64 10.70
N CYS A 148 -7.20 -13.41 11.28
CA CYS A 148 -8.62 -13.36 10.91
C CYS A 148 -9.54 -12.86 12.04
N THR A 149 -9.00 -12.49 13.21
CA THR A 149 -9.75 -11.89 14.32
C THR A 149 -10.03 -10.41 14.07
N PHE A 150 -11.22 -9.97 14.52
CA PHE A 150 -11.71 -8.60 14.41
C PHE A 150 -11.01 -7.66 15.39
#